data_AF-A0A2W4HRU6-F1
#
_entry.id   AF-A0A2W4HRU6-F1
#
_cell.length_a   1.000
_cell.length_b   1.000
_cell.length_c   1.000
_cell.angle_alpha   90.00
_cell.angle_beta   90.00
_cell.angle_gamma   90.00
#
_symmetry.space_group_name_H-M   'P 1'
#
loop_
_entity.id
_entity.type
_entity.pdbx_description
1 polymer ?
#
loop_
_entity_poly.entity_id
_entity_poly.type
_entity_poly.pdbx_seq_one_letter_code
_entity_poly.pdbx_strand_id
1 'polypeptide(L)'
;MGRTPTKSGQPIDKHLDHVWRSALRKAGLRHRPSYQLRHTFASLCLENGVTPGWLANVLGHSTLQTTFKHYARFIKDTSRENEARLEHLLNPKSHLEKKA
;
A
#
# COMPACT_ATOMS: atom_id res chain seq x y z
N MET A 1 24.98 -13.53 23.57
CA MET A 1 23.50 -13.66 23.66
C MET A 1 22.89 -13.43 22.28
N GLY A 2 22.68 -14.49 21.51
CA GLY A 2 22.01 -14.42 20.20
C GLY A 2 20.73 -15.23 20.25
N ARG A 3 19.59 -14.65 19.88
CA ARG A 3 18.32 -15.36 19.72
C ARG A 3 17.86 -15.29 18.27
N THR A 4 18.48 -16.12 17.43
CA THR A 4 17.95 -16.54 16.13
C THR A 4 16.70 -17.44 16.32
N PRO A 5 15.85 -17.60 15.28
CA PRO A 5 14.44 -18.01 15.40
C PRO A 5 14.23 -19.34 16.13
N THR A 6 13.11 -19.44 16.84
CA THR A 6 12.72 -20.58 17.66
C THR A 6 12.66 -21.86 16.81
N LYS A 7 13.65 -22.74 16.96
CA LYS A 7 13.67 -24.11 16.41
C LYS A 7 12.56 -25.02 16.95
N SER A 8 11.70 -24.52 17.83
CA SER A 8 10.78 -25.28 18.68
C SER A 8 9.30 -25.13 18.32
N GLY A 9 8.97 -24.57 17.15
CA GLY A 9 7.58 -24.31 16.73
C GLY A 9 6.85 -23.24 17.56
N GLN A 10 7.57 -22.58 18.49
CA GLN A 10 7.02 -21.52 19.32
C GLN A 10 6.93 -20.21 18.52
N PRO A 11 5.95 -19.34 18.82
CA PRO A 11 5.85 -18.03 18.21
C PRO A 11 7.18 -17.26 18.29
N ILE A 12 7.54 -16.60 17.19
CA ILE A 12 8.73 -15.76 17.15
C ILE A 12 8.60 -14.67 18.22
N ASP A 13 9.69 -14.45 18.96
CA ASP A 13 9.77 -13.40 19.97
C ASP A 13 9.37 -12.04 19.35
N LYS A 14 8.53 -11.29 20.07
CA LYS A 14 8.03 -9.97 19.67
C LYS A 14 9.19 -8.99 19.41
N HIS A 15 10.36 -9.26 19.99
CA HIS A 15 11.57 -8.45 19.87
C HIS A 15 12.45 -8.85 18.66
N LEU A 16 11.87 -8.77 17.47
CA LEU A 16 12.57 -8.89 16.17
C LEU A 16 13.57 -7.75 15.88
N ASP A 17 13.65 -6.76 16.78
CA ASP A 17 14.47 -5.56 16.63
C ASP A 17 15.95 -5.87 16.36
N HIS A 18 16.51 -6.91 16.99
CA HIS A 18 17.91 -7.28 16.79
C HIS A 18 18.19 -7.83 15.37
N VAL A 19 17.28 -8.67 14.84
CA VAL A 19 17.36 -9.18 13.46
C VAL A 19 17.22 -8.01 12.49
N TRP A 20 16.25 -7.14 12.75
CA TRP A 20 15.96 -5.99 11.91
C TRP A 20 17.11 -4.98 11.86
N ARG A 21 17.69 -4.61 13.02
CA ARG A 21 18.90 -3.77 13.09
C ARG A 21 20.07 -4.37 12.32
N SER A 22 20.25 -5.69 12.42
CA SER A 22 21.30 -6.38 11.67
C SER A 22 21.06 -6.30 10.17
N ALA A 23 19.82 -6.50 9.72
CA ALA A 23 19.42 -6.36 8.32
C ALA A 23 19.66 -4.93 7.79
N LEU A 24 19.21 -3.91 8.53
CA LEU A 24 19.42 -2.50 8.17
C LEU A 24 20.91 -2.14 8.07
N ARG A 25 21.73 -2.59 9.03
CA ARG A 25 23.18 -2.37 8.99
C ARG A 25 23.83 -3.00 7.76
N LYS A 26 23.45 -4.23 7.42
CA LYS A 26 23.94 -4.92 6.20
C LYS A 26 23.49 -4.22 4.92
N ALA A 27 22.30 -3.62 4.91
CA ALA A 27 21.77 -2.86 3.79
C ALA A 27 22.33 -1.42 3.72
N GLY A 28 23.16 -0.98 4.68
CA GLY A 28 23.66 0.40 4.73
C GLY A 28 22.59 1.45 5.06
N LEU A 29 21.45 1.03 5.64
CA LEU A 29 20.31 1.90 5.91
C LEU A 29 20.32 2.42 7.35
N ARG A 30 19.88 3.68 7.52
CA ARG A 30 19.64 4.25 8.85
C ARG A 30 18.58 3.44 9.60
N HIS A 31 18.74 3.34 10.92
CA HIS A 31 17.75 2.70 11.77
C HIS A 31 16.34 3.30 11.61
N ARG A 32 15.39 2.39 11.41
CA ARG A 32 13.94 2.64 11.35
C ARG A 32 13.23 1.51 12.08
N PRO A 33 12.09 1.75 12.75
CA PRO A 33 11.27 0.65 13.24
C PRO A 33 10.77 -0.21 12.06
N SER A 34 10.72 -1.54 12.23
CA SER A 34 10.21 -2.46 11.19
C SER A 34 8.77 -2.15 10.77
N TYR A 35 7.97 -1.58 11.67
CA TYR A 35 6.61 -1.12 11.39
C TYR A 35 6.53 -0.09 10.24
N GLN A 36 7.61 0.65 9.96
CA GLN A 36 7.66 1.58 8.83
C GLN A 36 7.56 0.90 7.46
N LEU A 37 7.88 -0.39 7.37
CA LEU A 37 7.66 -1.17 6.15
C LEU A 37 6.17 -1.22 5.78
N ARG A 38 5.29 -1.31 6.78
CA ARG A 38 3.84 -1.30 6.56
C ARG A 38 3.37 0.01 5.94
N HIS A 39 3.91 1.14 6.40
CA HIS A 39 3.64 2.44 5.81
C HIS A 39 4.18 2.55 4.39
N THR A 40 5.40 2.06 4.15
CA THR A 40 6.03 2.06 2.83
C THR A 40 5.22 1.24 1.83
N PHE A 41 4.80 0.04 2.22
CA PHE A 41 3.92 -0.82 1.42
C PHE A 41 2.60 -0.11 1.06
N ALA A 42 1.96 0.51 2.06
CA ALA A 42 0.70 1.22 1.83
C ALA A 42 0.84 2.39 0.84
N SER A 43 1.87 3.22 1.01
CA SER A 43 2.16 4.33 0.09
C SER A 43 2.41 3.84 -1.33
N LEU A 44 3.28 2.84 -1.51
CA LEU A 44 3.61 2.30 -2.82
C LEU A 44 2.38 1.70 -3.53
N CYS A 45 1.52 0.99 -2.81
CA CYS A 45 0.29 0.44 -3.39
C CYS A 45 -0.62 1.54 -3.93
N LEU A 46 -0.87 2.59 -3.14
CA LEU A 46 -1.79 3.66 -3.54
C LEU A 46 -1.24 4.52 -4.68
N GLU A 47 0.08 4.77 -4.69
CA GLU A 47 0.75 5.47 -5.79
C GLU A 47 0.62 4.70 -7.11
N ASN A 48 0.58 3.36 -7.04
CA ASN A 48 0.38 2.48 -8.19
C ASN A 48 -1.11 2.21 -8.51
N GLY A 49 -2.04 2.96 -7.90
CA GLY A 49 -3.47 2.88 -8.24
C GLY A 49 -4.22 1.69 -7.62
N VAL A 50 -3.63 1.02 -6.61
CA VAL A 50 -4.35 0.00 -5.84
C VAL A 50 -5.55 0.64 -5.12
N THR A 51 -6.68 -0.07 -5.09
CA THR A 51 -7.89 0.46 -4.46
C THR A 51 -7.74 0.55 -2.93
N PRO A 52 -8.14 1.66 -2.29
CA PRO A 52 -8.02 1.81 -0.83
C PRO A 52 -8.76 0.75 -0.02
N GLY A 53 -9.88 0.24 -0.55
CA GLY A 53 -10.66 -0.83 0.08
C GLY A 53 -9.89 -2.15 0.15
N TRP A 54 -9.26 -2.56 -0.96
CA TRP A 54 -8.41 -3.75 -0.96
C TRP A 54 -7.22 -3.59 -0.02
N LEU A 55 -6.57 -2.41 -0.06
CA LEU A 55 -5.44 -2.13 0.82
C LEU A 55 -5.84 -2.18 2.30
N ALA A 56 -7.01 -1.65 2.67
CA ALA A 56 -7.53 -1.72 4.03
C ALA A 56 -7.68 -3.17 4.52
N ASN A 57 -8.17 -4.06 3.66
CA ASN A 57 -8.31 -5.49 3.96
C ASN A 57 -6.94 -6.17 4.15
N VAL A 58 -5.99 -5.93 3.25
CA VAL A 58 -4.61 -6.48 3.34
C VAL A 58 -3.89 -6.00 4.59
N LEU A 59 -4.07 -4.73 4.93
CA LEU A 59 -3.52 -4.15 6.14
C LEU A 59 -4.27 -4.65 7.39
N GLY A 60 -5.50 -5.12 7.28
CA GLY A 60 -6.32 -5.49 8.44
C GLY A 60 -6.80 -4.26 9.22
N HIS A 61 -7.13 -3.17 8.53
CA HIS A 61 -7.81 -2.04 9.15
C HIS A 61 -9.28 -2.40 9.39
N SER A 62 -9.77 -2.08 10.59
CA SER A 62 -11.18 -2.25 10.94
C SER A 62 -12.10 -1.33 10.13
N THR A 63 -11.60 -0.17 9.72
CA THR A 63 -12.37 0.84 9.01
C THR A 63 -11.54 1.48 7.89
N LEU A 64 -12.21 1.81 6.78
CA LEU A 64 -11.58 2.46 5.63
C LEU A 64 -11.11 3.88 5.96
N GLN A 65 -11.76 4.55 6.93
CA GLN A 65 -11.39 5.84 7.47
C GLN A 65 -9.95 5.84 7.99
N THR A 66 -9.48 4.72 8.58
CA THR A 66 -8.10 4.57 9.03
C THR A 66 -7.13 4.66 7.85
N THR A 67 -7.44 3.96 6.75
CA THR A 67 -6.63 4.02 5.51
C THR A 67 -6.59 5.43 4.95
N PHE A 68 -7.74 6.09 4.80
CA PHE A 68 -7.79 7.46 4.28
C PHE A 68 -7.06 8.45 5.18
N LYS A 69 -7.26 8.38 6.50
CA LYS A 69 -6.57 9.27 7.46
C LYS A 69 -5.05 9.24 7.31
N HIS A 70 -4.48 8.05 7.11
CA HIS A 70 -3.03 7.88 7.07
C HIS A 70 -2.44 8.00 5.67
N TYR A 71 -3.18 7.59 4.64
CA TYR A 71 -2.59 7.35 3.31
C TYR A 71 -3.30 8.05 2.14
N ALA A 72 -4.38 8.83 2.38
CA ALA A 72 -5.10 9.50 1.29
C ALA A 72 -4.19 10.32 0.36
N ARG A 73 -3.13 10.92 0.89
CA ARG A 73 -2.15 11.71 0.11
C ARG A 73 -1.44 10.94 -1.00
N PHE A 74 -1.38 9.61 -0.90
CA PHE A 74 -0.67 8.74 -1.85
C PHE A 74 -1.62 8.16 -2.90
N ILE A 75 -2.93 8.40 -2.77
CA ILE A 75 -3.90 7.97 -3.77
C ILE A 75 -3.62 8.76 -5.05
N LYS A 76 -3.31 8.05 -6.13
CA LYS A 76 -3.11 8.65 -7.43
C LYS A 76 -4.33 9.48 -7.82
N ASP A 77 -4.12 10.76 -8.11
CA ASP A 77 -5.16 11.61 -8.67
C ASP A 77 -5.45 11.16 -10.10
N THR A 78 -6.69 10.75 -10.33
CA THR A 78 -7.20 10.27 -11.62
C THR A 78 -8.41 11.11 -12.07
N SER A 79 -8.62 12.29 -11.47
CA SER A 79 -9.82 13.12 -11.70
C SER A 79 -9.99 13.47 -13.18
N ARG A 80 -8.91 13.92 -13.84
CA ARG A 80 -8.89 14.26 -15.27
C ARG A 80 -9.28 13.07 -16.17
N GLU A 81 -8.77 11.89 -15.86
CA GLU A 81 -9.00 10.66 -16.63
C GLU A 81 -10.44 10.17 -16.43
N ASN A 82 -10.95 10.28 -15.21
CA ASN A 82 -12.32 9.96 -14.85
C ASN A 82 -13.33 10.93 -15.49
N GLU A 83 -13.02 12.22 -15.52
CA GLU A 83 -13.81 13.25 -16.21
C GLU A 83 -13.91 12.95 -17.71
N ALA A 84 -12.77 12.72 -18.38
CA ALA A 84 -12.76 12.37 -19.80
C ALA A 84 -13.55 11.08 -20.09
N ARG A 85 -13.44 10.08 -19.21
CA ARG A 85 -14.21 8.83 -19.34
C ARG A 85 -15.71 9.08 -19.16
N LEU A 86 -16.10 9.95 -18.23
CA LEU A 86 -17.50 10.32 -17.99
C LEU A 86 -18.08 11.08 -19.19
N GLU A 87 -17.36 12.07 -19.71
CA GLU A 87 -17.75 12.81 -20.92
C GLU A 87 -17.99 11.88 -22.11
N HIS A 88 -17.10 10.89 -22.28
CA HIS A 88 -17.26 9.87 -23.32
C HIS A 88 -18.53 9.03 -23.14
N LEU A 89 -18.83 8.59 -21.92
CA LEU A 89 -20.04 7.81 -21.61
C LEU A 89 -21.34 8.61 -21.82
N LEU A 90 -21.30 9.92 -21.57
CA LEU A 90 -22.47 10.81 -21.68
C LEU A 90 -22.72 11.31 -23.11
N ASN A 91 -21.79 11.12 -24.06
CA ASN A 91 -21.94 11.55 -25.45
C ASN A 91 -22.23 10.37 -26.41
N PRO A 92 -23.51 9.95 -26.55
CA PRO A 92 -23.89 8.76 -27.33
C PRO A 92 -23.59 8.85 -28.84
N LYS A 93 -23.32 10.04 -29.38
CA LYS A 93 -23.01 10.21 -30.83
C LYS A 93 -21.65 9.66 -31.24
N SER A 94 -20.74 9.40 -30.30
CA SER A 94 -19.38 8.89 -30.61
C SER A 94 -19.35 7.44 -31.13
N HIS A 95 -20.40 6.66 -30.90
CA HIS A 95 -20.50 5.25 -31.32
C HIS A 95 -21.16 5.05 -32.69
N LEU A 96 -21.86 6.06 -33.22
CA LEU A 96 -22.66 5.96 -34.44
C LEU A 96 -21.96 6.47 -35.71
N GLU A 97 -20.87 7.24 -35.59
CA GLU A 97 -20.17 7.80 -36.76
C GLU A 97 -19.09 6.90 -37.37
N LYS A 98 -18.75 5.75 -36.75
CA LYS A 98 -17.71 4.82 -37.26
C LYS A 98 -18.25 3.71 -38.18
N LYS A 99 -19.47 3.84 -38.71
CA LYS A 99 -20.13 2.78 -39.49
C LYS A 99 -20.62 3.23 -40.89
N ALA A 100 -20.06 4.31 -41.42
CA ALA A 100 -20.25 4.74 -42.80
C ALA A 100 -18.97 4.52 -43.61
#